data_AF-A0A2G2LCJ9-F1
#
_entry.id   AF-A0A2G2LCJ9-F1
#
_cell.length_a   1.000
_cell.length_b   1.000
_cell.length_c   1.000
_cell.angle_alpha   90.00
_cell.angle_beta   90.00
_cell.angle_gamma   90.00
#
_symmetry.space_group_name_H-M   'P 1'
#
loop_
_entity.id
_entity.type
_entity.pdbx_description
1 polymer ?
#
loop_
_entity_poly.entity_id
_entity_poly.type
_entity_poly.pdbx_seq_one_letter_code
_entity_poly.pdbx_strand_id
1 'polypeptide(L)'
;MAYVDLNPIRAKIANTLETSDHTSIQKRLKNHTEDELKGTLKSLAGKVKNRTMILPLKDYIELLEWTGKMMVSPTKGAIPKHITLSLNHLNIKQENWMVQVQNYGSNYYRFVGSVEKIKEKTKSLGRQWLKGVHAIQALYQSGG
;
A
#
# COMPACT_ATOMS: atom_id res chain seq x y z
N MET A 1 -3.17 -4.57 0.27
CA MET A 1 -2.60 -5.07 1.55
C MET A 1 -2.41 -3.89 2.50
N ALA A 2 -1.56 -2.90 2.18
CA ALA A 2 -1.35 -1.71 3.02
C ALA A 2 -2.64 -0.99 3.46
N TYR A 3 -3.60 -0.79 2.55
CA TYR A 3 -4.91 -0.21 2.89
C TYR A 3 -5.60 -0.94 4.05
N VAL A 4 -5.70 -2.27 3.96
CA VAL A 4 -6.39 -3.09 4.96
C VAL A 4 -5.65 -3.04 6.30
N ASP A 5 -4.32 -3.09 6.24
CA ASP A 5 -3.46 -3.04 7.41
C ASP A 5 -3.47 -1.65 8.10
N LEU A 6 -3.78 -0.57 7.36
CA LEU A 6 -3.89 0.80 7.87
C LEU A 6 -5.34 1.24 8.14
N ASN A 7 -6.34 0.39 7.89
CA ASN A 7 -7.75 0.74 8.05
C ASN A 7 -8.08 1.27 9.46
N PRO A 8 -7.61 0.66 10.57
CA PRO A 8 -7.96 1.13 11.91
C PRO A 8 -7.40 2.52 12.22
N ILE A 9 -6.15 2.78 11.81
CA ILE A 9 -5.55 4.11 11.92
C ILE A 9 -6.33 5.12 11.08
N ARG A 10 -6.66 4.78 9.83
CA ARG A 10 -7.43 5.68 8.95
C ARG A 10 -8.83 5.97 9.51
N ALA A 11 -9.49 4.98 10.09
CA ALA A 11 -10.79 5.13 10.73
C ALA A 11 -10.72 5.82 12.11
N LYS A 12 -9.53 6.21 12.57
CA LYS A 12 -9.27 6.83 13.88
C LYS A 12 -9.70 5.96 15.07
N ILE A 13 -9.72 4.65 14.89
CA ILE A 13 -10.02 3.67 15.95
C ILE A 13 -8.74 3.12 16.61
N ALA A 14 -7.57 3.40 16.03
CA ALA A 14 -6.26 3.08 16.58
C ALA A 14 -5.25 4.18 16.24
N ASN A 15 -4.22 4.34 17.07
CA ASN A 15 -3.15 5.34 16.85
C ASN A 15 -1.84 4.71 16.38
N THR A 16 -1.73 3.38 16.46
CA THR A 16 -0.54 2.63 16.06
C THR A 16 -0.95 1.30 15.44
N LEU A 17 -0.02 0.59 14.78
CA LEU A 17 -0.32 -0.72 14.20
C LEU A 17 -0.55 -1.79 15.27
N GLU A 18 0.11 -1.67 16.41
CA GLU A 18 -0.01 -2.57 17.56
C GLU A 18 -1.39 -2.45 18.22
N THR A 19 -1.94 -1.23 18.28
CA THR A 19 -3.28 -0.94 18.83
C THR A 19 -4.40 -1.14 17.81
N SER A 20 -4.07 -1.58 16.59
CA SER A 20 -5.02 -1.84 15.51
C SER A 20 -5.64 -3.24 15.62
N ASP A 21 -6.54 -3.40 16.60
CA ASP A 21 -7.17 -4.68 16.92
C ASP A 21 -7.96 -5.27 15.73
N HIS A 22 -7.83 -6.59 15.55
CA HIS A 22 -8.55 -7.40 14.56
C HIS A 22 -8.21 -7.13 13.07
N THR A 23 -6.98 -6.73 12.76
CA THR A 23 -6.54 -6.57 11.35
C THR A 23 -5.40 -7.49 10.94
N SER A 24 -5.22 -7.62 9.62
CA SER A 24 -4.17 -8.46 9.03
C SER A 24 -2.75 -8.04 9.45
N ILE A 25 -2.55 -6.81 9.93
CA ILE A 25 -1.26 -6.33 10.41
C ILE A 25 -0.82 -7.05 11.68
N GLN A 26 -1.73 -7.39 12.58
CA GLN A 26 -1.40 -8.15 13.80
C GLN A 26 -0.80 -9.52 13.45
N LYS A 27 -1.28 -10.15 12.38
CA LYS A 27 -0.71 -11.42 11.90
C LYS A 27 0.71 -11.28 11.35
N ARG A 28 1.10 -10.08 10.93
CA ARG A 28 2.45 -9.75 10.41
C ARG A 28 3.39 -9.22 11.50
N LEU A 29 2.85 -8.73 12.61
CA LEU A 29 3.61 -8.24 13.75
C LEU A 29 3.93 -9.34 14.78
N LYS A 30 3.35 -10.54 14.63
CA LYS A 30 3.65 -11.67 15.53
C LYS A 30 5.12 -12.07 15.41
N ASN A 31 5.70 -12.47 16.54
CA ASN A 31 7.10 -12.88 16.72
C ASN A 31 7.68 -13.59 15.48
N HIS A 32 8.42 -12.83 14.69
CA HIS A 32 9.13 -13.31 13.52
C HIS A 32 10.60 -13.54 13.86
N THR A 33 11.17 -14.61 13.31
CA THR A 33 12.64 -14.75 13.33
C THR A 33 13.28 -13.74 12.39
N GLU A 34 14.57 -13.45 12.56
CA GLU A 34 15.28 -12.58 11.61
C GLU A 34 15.18 -13.09 10.17
N ASP A 35 15.20 -14.40 9.96
CA ASP A 35 15.08 -15.00 8.64
C ASP A 35 13.69 -14.80 8.05
N GLU A 36 12.64 -14.85 8.86
CA GLU A 36 11.27 -14.55 8.42
C GLU A 36 11.09 -13.08 8.05
N LEU A 37 11.74 -12.17 8.78
CA LEU A 37 11.72 -10.73 8.49
C LEU A 37 12.45 -10.38 7.18
N LYS A 38 13.55 -11.08 6.89
CA LYS A 38 14.30 -10.98 5.62
C LYS A 38 13.54 -11.64 4.46
N GLY A 39 12.64 -12.58 4.78
CA GLY A 39 11.79 -13.25 3.82
C GLY A 39 10.82 -12.30 3.11
N THR A 40 10.46 -12.67 1.88
CA THR A 40 9.51 -11.90 1.07
C THR A 40 8.11 -11.87 1.68
N LEU A 41 7.47 -10.70 1.61
CA LEU A 41 6.10 -10.49 2.08
C LEU A 41 5.14 -11.52 1.49
N LYS A 42 4.55 -12.33 2.36
CA LYS A 42 3.57 -13.34 1.97
C LYS A 42 2.17 -12.72 1.86
N SER A 43 1.43 -13.19 0.85
CA SER A 43 0.00 -12.94 0.72
C SER A 43 -0.76 -13.61 1.87
N LEU A 44 -1.66 -12.86 2.51
CA LEU A 44 -2.57 -13.40 3.52
C LEU A 44 -3.89 -13.90 2.91
N ALA A 45 -4.18 -13.56 1.65
CA ALA A 45 -5.40 -13.93 0.94
C ALA A 45 -5.26 -15.23 0.12
N GLY A 46 -4.29 -16.09 0.47
CA GLY A 46 -4.01 -17.36 -0.22
C GLY A 46 -2.89 -17.27 -1.27
N LYS A 47 -2.63 -18.39 -1.96
CA LYS A 47 -1.56 -18.53 -2.97
C LYS A 47 -1.89 -17.70 -4.22
N VAL A 48 -1.14 -16.61 -4.42
CA VAL A 48 -1.20 -15.81 -5.64
C VAL A 48 -0.34 -16.48 -6.70
N LYS A 49 -0.95 -17.08 -7.73
CA LYS A 49 -0.24 -17.95 -8.69
C LYS A 49 0.93 -17.28 -9.41
N ASN A 50 0.90 -15.97 -9.65
CA ASN A 50 1.82 -15.35 -10.63
C ASN A 50 2.56 -14.09 -10.16
N ARG A 51 2.36 -13.58 -8.94
CA ARG A 51 3.06 -12.36 -8.46
C ARG A 51 3.20 -12.37 -6.95
N THR A 52 4.37 -12.78 -6.46
CA THR A 52 4.79 -12.44 -5.10
C THR A 52 5.46 -11.07 -5.17
N MET A 53 4.94 -10.09 -4.44
CA MET A 53 5.60 -8.80 -4.32
C MET A 53 6.96 -9.02 -3.65
N ILE A 54 8.07 -8.69 -4.33
CA ILE A 54 9.42 -8.83 -3.79
C ILE A 54 9.70 -7.63 -2.89
N LEU A 55 9.22 -7.71 -1.65
CA LEU A 55 9.49 -6.75 -0.59
C LEU A 55 9.71 -7.54 0.69
N PRO A 56 10.84 -7.39 1.40
CA PRO A 56 11.03 -8.01 2.71
C PRO A 56 9.89 -7.65 3.66
N LEU A 57 9.51 -8.58 4.51
CA LEU A 57 8.44 -8.35 5.50
C LEU A 57 8.79 -7.16 6.41
N LYS A 58 10.06 -7.03 6.80
CA LYS A 58 10.56 -5.90 7.58
C LYS A 58 10.28 -4.56 6.90
N ASP A 59 10.72 -4.40 5.65
CA ASP A 59 10.54 -3.17 4.87
C ASP A 59 9.05 -2.81 4.71
N TYR A 60 8.19 -3.83 4.59
CA TYR A 60 6.74 -3.61 4.57
C TYR A 60 6.21 -3.08 5.91
N ILE A 61 6.62 -3.66 7.03
CA ILE A 61 6.20 -3.22 8.36
C ILE A 61 6.67 -1.79 8.61
N GLU A 62 7.95 -1.50 8.36
CA GLU A 62 8.52 -0.15 8.52
C GLU A 62 7.79 0.88 7.65
N LEU A 63 7.45 0.52 6.40
CA LEU A 63 6.62 1.35 5.52
C LEU A 63 5.25 1.66 6.16
N LEU A 64 4.57 0.66 6.72
CA LEU A 64 3.26 0.86 7.33
C LEU A 64 3.34 1.65 8.64
N GLU A 65 4.33 1.38 9.49
CA GLU A 65 4.53 2.09 10.76
C GLU A 65 4.74 3.58 10.49
N TRP A 66 5.64 3.90 9.56
CA TRP A 66 5.88 5.27 9.15
C TRP A 66 4.61 5.91 8.56
N THR A 67 3.88 5.19 7.70
CA THR A 67 2.65 5.70 7.09
C THR A 67 1.58 5.97 8.14
N GLY A 68 1.38 5.06 9.10
CA GLY A 68 0.43 5.20 10.19
C GLY A 68 0.77 6.39 11.10
N LYS A 69 2.05 6.54 11.47
CA LYS A 69 2.54 7.70 12.24
C LYS A 69 2.23 9.01 11.51
N MET A 70 2.47 9.06 10.20
CA MET A 70 2.19 10.24 9.38
C MET A 70 0.70 10.54 9.23
N MET A 71 -0.19 9.55 9.39
CA MET A 71 -1.64 9.77 9.42
C MET A 71 -2.11 10.37 10.76
N VAL A 72 -1.51 9.95 11.88
CA VAL A 72 -1.89 10.42 13.22
C VAL A 72 -1.25 11.76 13.56
N SER A 73 0.04 11.92 13.27
CA SER A 73 0.82 13.13 13.54
C SER A 73 1.65 13.49 12.31
N PRO A 74 1.05 14.22 11.36
CA PRO A 74 1.74 14.64 10.14
C PRO A 74 2.93 15.54 10.48
N THR A 75 4.14 15.10 10.11
CA THR A 75 5.35 15.92 10.25
C THR A 75 5.79 16.48 8.90
N LYS A 76 6.36 17.69 8.88
CA LYS A 76 6.94 18.29 7.66
C LYS A 76 8.36 17.79 7.36
N GLY A 77 8.82 16.75 8.08
CA GLY A 77 10.15 16.18 7.91
C GLY A 77 10.29 15.40 6.60
N ALA A 78 11.53 15.23 6.14
CA ALA A 78 11.82 14.39 5.00
C ALA A 78 11.41 12.92 5.26
N ILE A 79 10.95 12.24 4.22
CA ILE A 79 10.66 10.80 4.28
C ILE A 79 11.97 10.07 4.58
N PRO A 80 12.01 9.13 5.56
CA PRO A 80 13.23 8.37 5.84
C PRO A 80 13.74 7.61 4.61
N LYS A 81 15.07 7.48 4.50
CA LYS A 81 15.72 6.89 3.32
C LYS A 81 15.28 5.44 3.03
N HIS A 82 15.11 4.62 4.06
CA HIS A 82 14.67 3.22 3.88
C HIS A 82 13.24 3.15 3.32
N ILE A 83 12.32 3.99 3.82
CA ILE A 83 10.94 4.11 3.30
C ILE A 83 10.95 4.55 1.84
N THR A 84 11.79 5.53 1.51
CA THR A 84 12.03 6.01 0.14
C THR A 84 12.45 4.85 -0.78
N LEU A 85 13.39 4.01 -0.34
CA LEU A 85 13.85 2.85 -1.11
C LEU A 85 12.73 1.82 -1.31
N SER A 86 11.95 1.52 -0.27
CA SER A 86 10.81 0.61 -0.37
C SER A 86 9.77 1.11 -1.38
N LEU A 87 9.43 2.40 -1.36
CA LEU A 87 8.50 3.00 -2.31
C LEU A 87 9.03 2.96 -3.75
N ASN A 88 10.33 3.22 -3.94
CA ASN A 88 10.98 3.13 -5.26
C ASN A 88 10.98 1.69 -5.80
N HIS A 89 11.27 0.69 -4.97
CA HIS A 89 11.20 -0.72 -5.35
C HIS A 89 9.79 -1.14 -5.77
N LEU A 90 8.77 -0.50 -5.20
CA LEU A 90 7.37 -0.70 -5.56
C LEU A 90 6.92 0.13 -6.78
N ASN A 91 7.82 0.91 -7.37
CA ASN A 91 7.55 1.87 -8.44
C ASN A 91 6.52 2.95 -8.06
N ILE A 92 6.49 3.36 -6.79
CA ILE A 92 5.53 4.32 -6.23
C ILE A 92 6.20 5.70 -6.10
N LYS A 93 5.54 6.75 -6.61
CA LYS A 93 5.93 8.14 -6.35
C LYS A 93 5.63 8.51 -4.91
N GLN A 94 6.66 8.95 -4.20
CA GLN A 94 6.59 9.25 -2.78
C GLN A 94 5.61 10.37 -2.46
N GLU A 95 5.63 11.44 -3.25
CA GLU A 95 4.72 12.59 -3.15
C GLU A 95 3.24 12.19 -3.22
N ASN A 96 2.94 11.08 -3.89
CA ASN A 96 1.58 10.60 -4.09
C ASN A 96 1.20 9.46 -3.14
N TRP A 97 2.14 8.85 -2.43
CA TRP A 97 1.86 7.73 -1.53
C TRP A 97 0.85 8.09 -0.44
N MET A 98 1.09 9.17 0.31
CA MET A 98 0.21 9.56 1.42
C MET A 98 -1.21 9.90 0.95
N VAL A 99 -1.32 10.62 -0.17
CA VAL A 99 -2.61 10.96 -0.80
C VAL A 99 -3.39 9.68 -1.13
N GLN A 100 -2.72 8.64 -1.58
CA GLN A 100 -3.37 7.41 -2.01
C GLN A 100 -3.87 6.57 -0.84
N VAL A 101 -3.04 6.41 0.19
CA VAL A 101 -3.40 5.60 1.35
C VAL A 101 -4.53 6.27 2.15
N GLN A 102 -4.53 7.59 2.24
CA GLN A 102 -5.58 8.36 2.92
C GLN A 102 -6.90 8.38 2.14
N ASN A 103 -6.85 8.49 0.81
CA ASN A 103 -8.04 8.63 -0.04
C ASN A 103 -8.46 7.34 -0.75
N TYR A 104 -7.98 6.19 -0.28
CA TYR A 104 -8.41 4.90 -0.81
C TYR A 104 -9.90 4.69 -0.52
N GLY A 105 -10.69 4.38 -1.55
CA GLY A 105 -12.16 4.27 -1.48
C GLY A 105 -12.93 5.48 -2.02
N SER A 106 -12.37 6.69 -1.97
CA SER A 106 -12.98 7.91 -2.55
C SER A 106 -12.44 8.22 -3.96
N ASN A 107 -11.12 8.06 -4.15
CA ASN A 107 -10.43 8.22 -5.43
C ASN A 107 -10.56 6.99 -6.35
N TYR A 108 -10.85 5.81 -5.76
CA TYR A 108 -11.05 4.54 -6.45
C TYR A 108 -12.16 3.76 -5.77
N TYR A 109 -13.23 3.44 -6.50
CA TYR A 109 -14.29 2.59 -5.95
C TYR A 109 -14.45 1.25 -6.67
N ARG A 110 -13.81 1.07 -7.84
CA ARG A 110 -14.17 -0.02 -8.75
C ARG A 110 -13.01 -0.82 -9.35
N PHE A 111 -11.85 -0.20 -9.61
CA PHE A 111 -10.70 -0.88 -10.20
C PHE A 111 -9.38 -0.33 -9.64
N VAL A 112 -8.44 -1.24 -9.33
CA VAL A 112 -7.07 -0.94 -8.89
C VAL A 112 -6.14 -1.85 -9.70
N GLY A 113 -5.11 -1.29 -10.31
CA GLY A 113 -4.20 -2.03 -11.19
C GLY A 113 -3.44 -1.10 -12.12
N SER A 114 -2.62 -1.68 -13.01
CA SER A 114 -1.90 -0.88 -14.01
C SER A 114 -2.87 -0.17 -14.95
N VAL A 115 -2.44 0.96 -15.50
CA VAL A 115 -3.27 1.80 -16.38
C VAL A 115 -3.70 1.01 -17.60
N GLU A 116 -2.84 0.14 -18.13
CA GLU A 116 -3.08 -0.73 -19.27
C GLU A 116 -4.23 -1.68 -18.97
N LYS A 117 -4.16 -2.40 -17.84
CA LYS A 117 -5.21 -3.35 -17.43
C LYS A 117 -6.53 -2.66 -17.13
N ILE A 118 -6.47 -1.45 -16.58
CA ILE A 118 -7.67 -0.64 -16.35
C ILE A 118 -8.28 -0.21 -17.68
N LYS A 119 -7.47 0.21 -18.66
CA LYS A 119 -7.95 0.54 -20.01
C LYS A 119 -8.55 -0.67 -20.72
N GLU A 120 -7.89 -1.84 -20.67
CA GLU A 120 -8.42 -3.10 -21.19
C GLU A 120 -9.77 -3.45 -20.54
N LYS A 121 -9.84 -3.36 -19.21
CA LYS A 121 -11.07 -3.65 -18.48
C LYS A 121 -12.18 -2.64 -18.82
N THR A 122 -11.84 -1.36 -18.99
CA THR A 122 -12.76 -0.29 -19.43
C THR A 122 -13.39 -0.64 -20.77
N LYS A 123 -12.57 -1.05 -21.75
CA LYS A 123 -13.01 -1.50 -23.07
C LYS A 123 -13.94 -2.72 -22.99
N SER A 124 -13.55 -3.74 -22.22
CA SER A 124 -14.39 -4.95 -22.06
C SER A 124 -15.75 -4.70 -21.38
N LEU A 125 -15.89 -3.58 -20.66
CA LEU A 125 -17.14 -3.17 -20.01
C LEU A 125 -17.98 -2.22 -20.88
N GLY A 126 -17.57 -1.95 -22.12
CA GLY A 126 -18.27 -1.02 -23.02
C GLY A 126 -18.28 0.44 -22.55
N ARG A 127 -17.35 0.82 -21.65
CA ARG A 127 -17.23 2.19 -21.14
C ARG A 127 -16.08 2.91 -21.83
N GLN A 128 -16.18 4.24 -21.89
CA GLN A 128 -15.10 5.10 -22.43
C GLN A 128 -14.19 5.68 -21.33
N TRP A 129 -14.65 5.70 -20.08
CA TRP A 129 -13.85 6.14 -18.93
C TRP A 129 -14.15 5.33 -17.67
N LEU A 130 -13.17 5.31 -16.76
CA LEU A 130 -13.34 4.86 -15.38
C LEU A 130 -12.82 5.94 -14.42
N LYS A 131 -13.54 6.17 -13.32
CA LYS A 131 -13.10 7.10 -12.27
C LYS A 131 -11.82 6.57 -11.63
N GLY A 132 -10.81 7.43 -11.48
CA GLY A 132 -9.54 7.12 -10.81
C GLY A 132 -8.33 6.92 -11.74
N VAL A 133 -8.48 6.89 -13.07
CA VAL A 133 -7.34 6.66 -13.99
C VAL A 133 -6.19 7.65 -13.77
N HIS A 134 -6.49 8.95 -13.65
CA HIS A 134 -5.48 9.99 -13.40
C HIS A 134 -4.76 9.80 -12.07
N ALA A 135 -5.49 9.41 -11.02
CA ALA A 135 -4.89 9.21 -9.71
C ALA A 135 -3.95 7.98 -9.71
N ILE A 136 -4.24 6.94 -10.50
CA ILE A 136 -3.34 5.79 -10.68
C ILE A 136 -2.10 6.18 -11.51
N GLN A 137 -2.27 6.97 -12.57
CA GLN A 137 -1.15 7.49 -13.35
C GLN A 137 -0.22 8.36 -12.52
N ALA A 138 -0.78 9.20 -11.64
CA ALA A 138 0.01 10.01 -10.74
C ALA A 138 0.80 9.14 -9.74
N LEU A 139 0.27 7.98 -9.35
CA LEU A 139 0.89 7.15 -8.33
C LEU A 139 2.19 6.47 -8.78
N TYR A 140 2.24 5.95 -9.99
CA TYR A 140 3.38 5.17 -10.47
C TYR A 140 4.41 6.05 -11.15
N GLN A 141 5.71 5.70 -11.04
CA GLN A 141 6.74 6.40 -11.82
C GLN A 141 6.51 6.14 -13.32
N SER A 142 6.79 7.15 -14.14
CA SER A 142 6.60 7.08 -15.59
C SER A 142 7.61 6.09 -16.18
N GLY A 143 7.18 4.91 -16.63
CA GLY A 143 8.02 3.95 -17.38
C GLY A 143 8.26 2.59 -16.72
N GLY A 144 7.26 2.00 -16.05
CA GLY A 144 7.30 0.61 -15.58
C GLY A 144 6.22 -0.26 -16.21
#